data_AF-A0A919BJ38-F1
#
_entry.id   AF-A0A919BJ38-F1
#
_cell.length_a   1.000
_cell.length_b   1.000
_cell.length_c   1.000
_cell.angle_alpha   90.00
_cell.angle_beta   90.00
_cell.angle_gamma   90.00
#
_symmetry.space_group_name_H-M   'P 1'
#
loop_
_entity.id
_entity.type
_entity.pdbx_description
1 polymer ?
#
loop_
_entity_poly.entity_id
_entity_poly.type
_entity_poly.pdbx_seq_one_letter_code
_entity_poly.pdbx_strand_id
1 'polypeptide(L)'
;MHNLFLWNHPSLASLNASEKRIRIAQAVKASRVIQPVNQNKAIMYLVILIVLPVALLTYYFSFDVAIIWALVSTCILNFISTKKELKQVEPYLSRQNQTPQ
;
A
#
# COMPACT_ATOMS: atom_id res chain seq x y z
N MET A 1 8.24 -1.69 0.89
CA MET A 1 7.92 -1.42 2.32
C MET A 1 6.60 -2.02 2.80
N HIS A 2 5.67 -2.37 1.90
CA HIS A 2 4.33 -2.89 2.22
C HIS A 2 4.30 -4.16 3.09
N ASN A 3 5.16 -5.14 2.79
CA ASN A 3 5.19 -6.43 3.47
C ASN A 3 5.86 -6.40 4.84
N LEU A 4 6.60 -5.34 5.18
CA LEU A 4 7.36 -5.24 6.43
C LEU A 4 6.44 -5.04 7.64
N PHE A 5 5.37 -4.25 7.47
CA PHE A 5 4.36 -4.07 8.52
C PHE A 5 3.52 -5.32 8.73
N LEU A 6 3.20 -6.05 7.65
CA LEU A 6 2.53 -7.35 7.73
C LEU A 6 3.44 -8.40 8.39
N TRP A 7 4.74 -8.40 8.10
CA TRP A 7 5.71 -9.35 8.64
C TRP A 7 5.86 -9.31 10.17
N ASN A 8 5.71 -8.13 10.75
CA ASN A 8 5.84 -7.90 12.20
C ASN A 8 4.51 -8.04 12.95
N HIS A 9 3.44 -8.48 12.29
CA HIS A 9 2.14 -8.64 12.93
C HIS A 9 2.20 -9.73 14.02
N PRO A 10 1.62 -9.50 15.23
CA PRO A 10 1.72 -10.44 16.36
C PRO A 10 1.16 -11.83 16.03
N SER A 11 0.16 -11.92 15.15
CA SER A 11 -0.40 -13.20 14.68
C SER A 11 0.59 -14.05 13.87
N LEU A 12 1.66 -13.45 13.36
CA LEU A 12 2.70 -14.13 12.60
C LEU A 12 3.95 -14.38 13.44
N ALA A 13 4.06 -13.84 14.67
CA ALA A 13 5.29 -13.85 15.46
C ALA A 13 5.83 -15.27 15.77
N SER A 14 4.94 -16.25 15.93
CA SER A 14 5.27 -17.65 16.22
C SER A 14 5.60 -18.50 14.98
N LEU A 15 5.42 -17.98 13.77
CA LEU A 15 5.58 -18.73 12.53
C LEU A 15 7.00 -18.60 11.94
N ASN A 16 7.44 -19.66 11.27
CA ASN A 16 8.74 -19.67 10.61
C ASN A 16 8.75 -18.73 9.39
N ALA A 17 9.91 -18.25 8.96
CA ALA A 17 9.99 -17.22 7.90
C ALA A 17 9.33 -17.66 6.57
N SER A 18 9.39 -18.94 6.23
CA SER A 18 8.72 -19.49 5.05
C SER A 18 7.19 -19.43 5.18
N GLU A 19 6.67 -19.84 6.33
CA GLU A 19 5.23 -19.84 6.63
C GLU A 19 4.65 -18.42 6.69
N LYS A 20 5.42 -17.46 7.22
CA LYS A 20 5.07 -16.03 7.19
C LYS A 20 4.83 -15.55 5.77
N ARG A 21 5.74 -15.87 4.83
CA ARG A 21 5.56 -15.49 3.42
C ARG A 21 4.29 -16.10 2.82
N ILE A 22 4.03 -17.37 3.08
CA ILE A 22 2.87 -18.09 2.53
C ILE A 22 1.57 -17.49 3.07
N ARG A 23 1.46 -17.27 4.39
CA ARG A 23 0.25 -16.68 4.99
C ARG A 23 0.01 -15.24 4.53
N ILE A 24 1.05 -14.42 4.45
CA ILE A 24 0.91 -13.05 3.92
C ILE A 24 0.45 -13.10 2.46
N ALA A 25 1.04 -13.96 1.63
CA ALA A 25 0.64 -14.09 0.23
C ALA A 25 -0.82 -14.57 0.09
N GLN A 26 -1.27 -15.52 0.93
CA GLN A 26 -2.65 -15.99 0.94
C GLN A 26 -3.62 -14.91 1.41
N ALA A 27 -3.30 -14.18 2.48
CA ALA A 27 -4.14 -13.08 2.99
C ALA A 27 -4.26 -11.93 1.97
N VAL A 28 -3.16 -11.59 1.28
CA VAL A 28 -3.15 -10.59 0.19
C VAL A 28 -3.96 -11.08 -1.02
N LYS A 29 -3.87 -12.37 -1.37
CA LYS A 29 -4.68 -12.94 -2.45
C LYS A 29 -6.17 -12.92 -2.09
N ALA A 30 -6.52 -13.30 -0.86
CA ALA A 30 -7.90 -13.30 -0.37
C ALA A 30 -8.50 -11.89 -0.32
N SER A 31 -7.73 -10.88 0.12
CA SER A 31 -8.21 -9.49 0.16
C SER A 31 -8.48 -8.93 -1.25
N ARG A 32 -7.64 -9.28 -2.24
CA ARG A 32 -7.78 -8.81 -3.63
C ARG A 32 -8.96 -9.42 -4.38
N VAL A 33 -9.43 -10.61 -3.99
CA VAL A 33 -10.64 -11.22 -4.57
C VAL A 33 -11.90 -10.47 -4.15
N ILE A 34 -11.93 -9.94 -2.92
CA ILE A 34 -13.11 -9.27 -2.36
C ILE A 34 -13.08 -7.76 -2.65
N GLN A 35 -11.90 -7.14 -2.69
CA GLN A 35 -11.72 -5.74 -3.11
C GLN A 35 -10.66 -5.65 -4.22
N PRO A 36 -11.07 -5.75 -5.50
CA PRO A 36 -10.14 -5.56 -6.59
C PRO A 36 -9.57 -4.13 -6.55
N VAL A 37 -8.25 -4.01 -6.70
CA VAL A 37 -7.58 -2.71 -6.77
C VAL A 37 -8.12 -1.97 -7.99
N ASN A 38 -8.79 -0.85 -7.75
CA ASN A 38 -9.43 -0.10 -8.80
C ASN A 38 -8.39 0.76 -9.52
N GLN A 39 -7.76 0.19 -10.56
CA GLN A 39 -6.62 0.79 -11.27
C GLN A 39 -6.94 2.19 -11.84
N ASN A 40 -8.15 2.39 -12.37
CA ASN A 40 -8.57 3.68 -12.92
C ASN A 40 -8.56 4.79 -11.85
N LYS A 41 -9.02 4.48 -10.63
CA LYS A 41 -8.97 5.46 -9.52
C LYS A 41 -7.53 5.78 -9.12
N ALA A 42 -6.65 4.78 -9.10
CA ALA A 42 -5.23 4.98 -8.79
C ALA A 42 -4.54 5.87 -9.83
N ILE A 43 -4.79 5.64 -11.12
CA ILE A 43 -4.28 6.47 -12.22
C ILE A 43 -4.82 7.89 -12.11
N MET A 44 -6.12 8.06 -11.86
CA MET A 44 -6.73 9.37 -11.67
C MET A 44 -6.10 10.15 -10.51
N TYR A 45 -5.87 9.51 -9.36
CA TYR A 45 -5.18 10.14 -8.24
C TYR A 45 -3.74 10.54 -8.59
N LEU A 46 -3.02 9.70 -9.34
CA LEU A 46 -1.66 9.99 -9.78
C LEU A 46 -1.63 11.23 -10.69
N VAL A 47 -2.56 11.33 -11.65
CA VAL A 47 -2.63 12.49 -12.55
C VAL A 47 -3.01 13.77 -11.81
N ILE A 48 -4.03 13.72 -10.95
CA ILE A 48 -4.55 14.92 -10.25
C ILE A 48 -3.61 15.40 -9.14
N LEU A 49 -2.98 14.50 -8.39
CA LEU A 49 -2.15 14.89 -7.23
C LEU A 49 -0.67 15.05 -7.55
N ILE A 50 -0.18 14.42 -8.62
CA ILE A 50 1.24 14.48 -8.97
C ILE A 50 1.41 15.23 -10.28
N VAL A 51 0.85 14.75 -11.40
CA VAL A 51 1.18 15.32 -12.73
C VAL A 51 0.72 16.77 -12.86
N LEU A 52 -0.54 17.07 -12.50
CA LEU A 52 -1.12 18.40 -12.68
C LEU A 52 -0.46 19.47 -11.77
N PRO A 53 -0.20 19.20 -10.48
CA PRO A 53 0.53 20.13 -9.61
C PRO A 53 1.98 20.30 -10.02
N VAL A 54 2.67 19.23 -10.45
CA VAL A 54 4.06 19.30 -10.93
C VAL A 54 4.14 20.16 -12.19
N ALA A 55 3.22 20.00 -13.14
CA ALA A 55 3.14 20.84 -14.32
C ALA A 55 2.90 22.32 -13.97
N LEU A 56 1.95 22.60 -13.07
CA LEU A 56 1.68 23.97 -12.59
C LEU A 56 2.88 24.58 -11.87
N LEU A 57 3.51 23.85 -10.96
CA LEU A 57 4.69 24.32 -10.23
C LEU A 57 5.89 24.53 -11.17
N THR A 58 6.04 23.71 -12.19
CA THR A 58 7.09 23.89 -13.20
C THR A 58 6.83 25.14 -14.04
N TYR A 59 5.56 25.45 -14.33
CA TYR A 59 5.18 26.63 -15.11
C TYR A 59 5.26 27.95 -14.33
N TYR A 60 4.84 27.96 -13.06
CA TYR A 60 4.75 29.18 -12.24
C TYR A 60 5.96 29.42 -11.31
N PHE A 61 6.69 28.37 -10.94
CA PHE A 61 7.84 28.44 -10.04
C PHE A 61 9.12 27.96 -10.75
N SER A 62 9.71 26.88 -10.28
CA SER A 62 10.94 26.29 -10.80
C SER A 62 10.84 24.77 -10.80
N PHE A 63 11.64 24.15 -11.66
CA PHE A 63 11.69 22.70 -11.80
C PHE A 63 12.08 22.00 -10.49
N ASP A 64 12.97 22.61 -9.69
CA ASP A 64 13.42 22.05 -8.42
C ASP A 64 12.27 21.92 -7.40
N VAL A 65 11.41 22.94 -7.31
CA VAL A 65 10.22 22.93 -6.44
C VAL A 65 9.24 21.85 -6.90
N ALA A 66 9.07 21.69 -8.21
CA ALA A 66 8.21 20.67 -8.78
C ALA A 66 8.71 19.24 -8.49
N ILE A 67 10.02 19.01 -8.52
CA ILE A 67 10.63 17.71 -8.12
C ILE A 67 10.38 17.41 -6.64
N ILE A 68 10.64 18.39 -5.76
CA ILE A 68 10.44 18.20 -4.31
C ILE A 68 8.97 17.87 -4.03
N TRP A 69 8.05 18.58 -4.67
CA TRP A 69 6.62 18.29 -4.56
C TRP A 69 6.30 16.86 -5.05
N ALA A 70 6.80 16.47 -6.22
CA ALA A 70 6.58 15.12 -6.76
C ALA A 70 7.04 14.03 -5.80
N LEU A 71 8.23 14.18 -5.20
CA LEU A 71 8.78 13.23 -4.23
C LEU A 71 7.92 13.16 -2.96
N VAL A 72 7.54 14.32 -2.39
CA VAL A 72 6.71 14.38 -1.19
C VAL A 72 5.33 13.77 -1.44
N SER A 73 4.66 14.16 -2.52
CA SER A 73 3.34 13.63 -2.89
C SER A 73 3.38 12.13 -3.15
N THR A 74 4.42 11.63 -3.82
CA THR A 74 4.60 10.18 -4.05
C THR A 74 4.79 9.43 -2.74
N CYS A 75 5.63 9.93 -1.83
CA CYS A 75 5.82 9.36 -0.50
C CYS A 75 4.51 9.32 0.30
N ILE A 76 3.75 10.42 0.31
CA ILE A 76 2.46 10.51 1.01
C ILE A 76 1.45 9.51 0.43
N LEU A 77 1.31 9.46 -0.90
CA LEU A 77 0.40 8.52 -1.57
C LEU A 77 0.76 7.08 -1.26
N ASN A 78 2.05 6.74 -1.28
CA ASN A 78 2.53 5.40 -0.97
C ASN A 78 2.27 5.04 0.49
N PHE A 79 2.45 5.98 1.42
CA PHE A 79 2.15 5.79 2.83
C PHE A 79 0.64 5.58 3.07
N ILE A 80 -0.22 6.40 2.47
CA ILE A 80 -1.68 6.28 2.60
C ILE A 80 -2.17 4.96 1.99
N SER A 81 -1.66 4.58 0.81
CA SER A 81 -2.02 3.31 0.16
C SER A 81 -1.59 2.13 1.04
N THR A 82 -0.37 2.17 1.56
CA THR A 82 0.14 1.14 2.47
C THR A 82 -0.71 1.00 3.72
N LYS A 83 -1.12 2.12 4.34
CA LYS A 83 -1.98 2.09 5.53
C LYS A 83 -3.38 1.54 5.23
N LYS A 84 -3.95 1.88 4.06
CA LYS A 84 -5.28 1.38 3.63
C LYS A 84 -5.24 -0.11 3.34
N GLU A 85 -4.27 -0.57 2.58
CA GLU A 85 -4.09 -2.00 2.27
C GLU A 85 -3.77 -2.80 3.53
N LEU A 86 -2.95 -2.28 4.46
CA LEU A 86 -2.69 -2.93 5.74
C LEU A 86 -3.98 -3.19 6.52
N LYS A 87 -4.83 -2.16 6.68
CA LYS A 87 -6.15 -2.29 7.34
C LYS A 87 -7.07 -3.28 6.63
N GLN A 88 -6.95 -3.42 5.31
CA GLN A 88 -7.74 -4.38 4.54
C GLN A 88 -7.24 -5.82 4.70
N VAL A 89 -5.92 -6.03 4.86
CA VAL A 89 -5.31 -7.36 4.95
C VAL A 89 -5.28 -7.90 6.39
N GLU A 90 -5.14 -7.04 7.39
CA GLU A 90 -5.14 -7.37 8.83
C GLU A 90 -6.30 -8.30 9.31
N PRO A 91 -7.58 -8.08 8.91
CA PRO A 91 -8.67 -8.98 9.30
C PRO A 91 -8.58 -10.38 8.69
N TYR A 92 -7.88 -10.56 7.55
CA TYR A 92 -7.68 -11.87 6.94
C TYR A 92 -6.51 -12.63 7.59
N LEU A 93 -5.47 -11.90 8.01
CA LEU A 93 -4.36 -12.47 8.77
C LEU A 93 -4.79 -12.97 10.16
N SER A 94 -5.75 -12.30 10.81
CA SER A 94 -6.30 -12.72 12.11
C SER A 94 -7.28 -13.90 11.97
N ARG A 95 -8.14 -13.93 10.93
CA ARG A 95 -9.06 -15.05 10.68
C ARG A 95 -8.36 -16.36 10.31
N GLN A 96 -7.26 -16.32 9.54
CA GLN A 96 -6.51 -17.54 9.21
C GLN A 96 -5.82 -18.19 10.42
N ASN A 97 -5.65 -17.48 11.55
CA ASN A 97 -5.13 -18.07 12.78
C ASN A 97 -6.20 -18.78 13.63
N GLN A 98 -7.49 -18.63 13.30
CA GLN A 98 -8.61 -19.22 14.05
C GLN A 98 -9.21 -20.46 13.39
N THR A 99 -8.65 -20.92 12.26
CA THR A 99 -9.01 -22.21 11.67
C THR A 99 -8.07 -23.27 12.25
N PRO A 100 -8.48 -24.04 13.27
CA PRO A 100 -7.75 -25.26 13.61
C PRO A 100 -7.85 -26.20 12.40
N GLN A 101 -6.69 -26.58 11.87
CA GLN A 101 -6.59 -27.80 11.08
C GLN A 101 -6.65 -29.01 12.01
#